data_AF-A0A7L4P5V4-F1
#
_entry.id   AF-A0A7L4P5V4-F1
#
_cell.length_a   1.000
_cell.length_b   1.000
_cell.length_c   1.000
_cell.angle_alpha   90.00
_cell.angle_beta   90.00
_cell.angle_gamma   90.00
#
_symmetry.space_group_name_H-M   'P 1'
#
loop_
_entity.id
_entity.type
_entity.pdbx_description
1 polymer ?
#
loop_
_entity_poly.entity_id
_entity_poly.type
_entity_poly.pdbx_seq_one_letter_code
_entity_poly.pdbx_strand_id
1 'polypeptide(L)'
;MKSVYLLAIIIVGLVITCSGCSSKNDTQISESTGIPVSEVPNLAYDVSKSTGTISSIQFKGVNLNMNQCLYIFARGIVMINNGEKGNIPIKTFQKADDPSGTVNSARIAKKEYLDMAERTYKWMEQNNKVPNYIGVYEVGANDLPPDMLLRTFVKVLTEYKSSGKLPESVSVP
;
A
#
# COMPACT_ATOMS: atom_id res chain seq x y z
N MET A 1 -29.69 27.67 68.53
CA MET A 1 -29.52 26.59 67.53
C MET A 1 -30.48 26.84 66.38
N LYS A 2 -30.01 27.50 65.30
CA LYS A 2 -30.77 27.71 64.06
C LYS A 2 -29.87 27.25 62.93
N SER A 3 -30.25 26.14 62.29
CA SER A 3 -29.49 25.50 61.21
C SER A 3 -29.70 26.29 59.92
N VAL A 4 -28.62 26.70 59.27
CA VAL A 4 -28.62 27.37 57.97
C VAL A 4 -28.51 26.29 56.89
N TYR A 5 -29.51 26.21 56.01
CA TYR A 5 -29.50 25.34 54.83
C TYR A 5 -28.73 26.04 53.69
N LEU A 6 -27.61 25.47 53.23
CA LEU A 6 -26.99 25.84 51.97
C LEU A 6 -27.66 25.03 50.83
N LEU A 7 -28.34 25.73 49.93
CA LEU A 7 -28.78 25.23 48.64
C LEU A 7 -27.55 25.01 47.73
N ALA A 8 -27.24 23.75 47.42
CA ALA A 8 -26.32 23.40 46.35
C ALA A 8 -27.08 23.41 45.01
N ILE A 9 -26.74 24.36 44.13
CA ILE A 9 -27.26 24.42 42.76
C ILE A 9 -26.49 23.38 41.93
N ILE A 10 -27.12 22.25 41.62
CA ILE A 10 -26.60 21.28 40.65
C ILE A 10 -26.91 21.83 39.26
N ILE A 11 -25.91 22.41 38.61
CA ILE A 11 -25.97 22.73 37.18
C ILE A 11 -25.88 21.41 36.42
N VAL A 12 -27.03 20.84 36.05
CA VAL A 12 -27.11 19.74 35.09
C VAL A 12 -26.73 20.32 33.73
N GLY A 13 -25.46 20.15 33.36
CA GLY A 13 -24.99 20.41 32.00
C GLY A 13 -25.72 19.47 31.05
N LEU A 14 -26.63 20.03 30.26
CA LEU A 14 -27.27 19.37 29.13
C LEU A 14 -26.18 19.01 28.11
N VAL A 15 -25.70 17.77 28.16
CA VAL A 15 -24.81 17.23 27.12
C VAL A 15 -25.67 16.98 25.89
N ILE A 16 -25.62 17.93 24.96
CA ILE A 16 -26.18 17.75 23.61
C ILE A 16 -25.29 16.72 22.91
N THR A 17 -25.67 15.45 22.96
CA THR A 17 -25.07 14.43 22.09
C THR A 17 -25.57 14.71 20.67
N CYS A 18 -24.71 15.28 19.83
CA CYS A 18 -24.98 15.35 18.40
C CYS A 18 -25.01 13.92 17.83
N SER A 19 -26.22 13.39 17.64
CA SER A 19 -26.47 12.19 16.87
C SER A 19 -26.32 12.55 15.40
N GLY A 20 -25.11 12.40 14.86
CA GLY A 20 -24.85 12.80 13.48
C GLY A 20 -23.39 12.81 13.11
N CYS A 21 -22.70 11.67 13.26
CA CYS A 21 -21.51 11.42 12.47
C CYS A 21 -21.62 10.00 11.94
N SER A 22 -22.01 9.86 10.66
CA SER A 22 -21.83 8.61 9.95
C SER A 22 -20.33 8.32 9.96
N SER A 23 -19.91 7.43 10.85
CA SER A 23 -18.59 6.80 10.77
C SER A 23 -18.56 6.07 9.42
N LYS A 24 -17.81 6.64 8.47
CA LYS A 24 -17.31 5.87 7.34
C LYS A 24 -16.64 4.66 7.96
N ASN A 25 -17.03 3.44 7.56
CA ASN A 25 -16.42 2.20 8.03
C ASN A 25 -14.90 2.35 8.03
N ASP A 26 -14.32 2.61 9.20
CA ASP A 26 -12.89 2.82 9.34
C ASP A 26 -12.32 1.42 9.35
N THR A 27 -11.98 0.91 8.17
CA THR A 27 -11.41 -0.42 8.04
C THR A 27 -10.11 -0.43 8.84
N GLN A 28 -10.17 -0.97 10.04
CA GLN A 28 -9.06 -0.94 10.99
C GLN A 28 -7.89 -1.71 10.38
N ILE A 29 -6.88 -0.98 9.92
CA ILE A 29 -5.61 -1.52 9.42
C ILE A 29 -4.63 -1.58 10.59
N SER A 30 -4.03 -2.74 10.78
CA SER A 30 -2.99 -2.99 11.77
C SER A 30 -2.04 -4.08 11.27
N GLU A 31 -0.91 -4.26 11.95
CA GLU A 31 0.00 -5.37 11.67
C GLU A 31 -0.68 -6.74 11.79
N SER A 32 -1.64 -6.88 12.70
CA SER A 32 -2.39 -8.12 12.93
C SER A 32 -3.50 -8.38 11.90
N THR A 33 -4.06 -7.34 11.30
CA THR A 33 -5.19 -7.45 10.35
C THR A 33 -4.75 -7.34 8.90
N GLY A 34 -3.62 -6.69 8.62
CA GLY A 34 -3.12 -6.44 7.28
C GLY A 34 -3.83 -5.27 6.58
N ILE A 35 -3.54 -5.10 5.29
CA ILE A 35 -4.12 -4.07 4.43
C ILE A 35 -5.14 -4.70 3.50
N PRO A 36 -6.42 -4.29 3.56
CA PRO A 36 -7.42 -4.73 2.58
C PRO A 36 -6.95 -4.45 1.16
N VAL A 37 -7.13 -5.40 0.23
CA VAL A 37 -6.76 -5.22 -1.18
C VAL A 37 -7.41 -3.97 -1.81
N SER A 38 -8.61 -3.60 -1.34
CA SER A 38 -9.32 -2.40 -1.78
C SER A 38 -8.63 -1.07 -1.39
N GLU A 39 -7.73 -1.09 -0.41
CA GLU A 39 -6.97 0.08 0.05
C GLU A 39 -5.59 0.20 -0.60
N VAL A 40 -5.10 -0.86 -1.25
CA VAL A 40 -3.79 -0.88 -1.91
C VAL A 40 -3.63 0.25 -2.95
N PRO A 41 -4.64 0.58 -3.79
CA PRO A 41 -4.51 1.71 -4.72
C PRO A 41 -4.43 3.07 -4.02
N ASN A 42 -5.04 3.22 -2.84
CA ASN A 42 -4.93 4.46 -2.04
C ASN A 42 -3.53 4.57 -1.41
N LEU A 43 -2.99 3.47 -0.89
CA LEU A 43 -1.61 3.44 -0.40
C LEU A 43 -0.60 3.77 -1.51
N ALA A 44 -0.76 3.18 -2.70
CA ALA A 44 0.09 3.51 -3.85
C ALA A 44 -0.03 4.98 -4.26
N TYR A 45 -1.25 5.55 -4.23
CA TYR A 45 -1.46 6.97 -4.45
C TYR A 45 -0.75 7.85 -3.42
N ASP A 46 -0.74 7.47 -2.14
CA ASP A 46 0.00 8.19 -1.11
C ASP A 46 1.51 8.14 -1.35
N VAL A 47 2.06 6.97 -1.69
CA VAL A 47 3.47 6.83 -2.08
C VAL A 47 3.80 7.64 -3.34
N SER A 48 2.88 7.75 -4.31
CA SER A 48 3.11 8.49 -5.56
C SER A 48 3.28 10.00 -5.36
N LYS A 49 2.75 10.55 -4.26
CA LYS A 49 2.87 11.98 -3.93
C LYS A 49 4.19 12.32 -3.26
N SER A 50 4.90 11.32 -2.74
CA SER A 50 6.17 11.53 -2.07
C SER A 50 7.28 11.81 -3.08
N THR A 51 8.14 12.79 -2.78
CA THR A 51 9.26 13.19 -3.64
C THR A 51 10.59 12.75 -3.05
N GLY A 52 11.61 12.54 -3.89
CA GLY A 52 12.94 12.12 -3.47
C GLY A 52 13.01 10.65 -2.99
N THR A 53 13.98 10.37 -2.11
CA THR A 53 14.18 9.04 -1.51
C THR A 53 13.23 8.85 -0.34
N ILE A 54 12.37 7.83 -0.41
CA ILE A 54 11.36 7.54 0.61
C ILE A 54 11.81 6.29 1.37
N SER A 55 11.89 6.37 2.70
CA SER A 55 12.21 5.21 3.55
C SER A 55 10.96 4.53 4.09
N SER A 56 9.92 5.30 4.38
CA SER A 56 8.64 4.84 4.91
C SER A 56 7.48 5.79 4.61
N ILE A 57 6.25 5.32 4.75
CA ILE A 57 5.01 6.06 4.53
C ILE A 57 4.02 5.78 5.67
N GLN A 58 3.40 6.83 6.20
CA GLN A 58 2.26 6.71 7.12
C GLN A 58 0.99 6.49 6.32
N PHE A 59 0.27 5.41 6.59
CA PHE A 59 -0.99 5.09 5.93
C PHE A 59 -2.01 4.56 6.94
N LYS A 60 -3.11 5.29 7.13
CA LYS A 60 -4.24 4.89 7.99
C LYS A 60 -3.82 4.31 9.37
N GLY A 61 -2.85 4.95 10.03
CA GLY A 61 -2.39 4.57 11.37
C GLY A 61 -1.22 3.57 11.43
N VAL A 62 -0.75 3.04 10.31
CA VAL A 62 0.45 2.19 10.25
C VAL A 62 1.60 2.89 9.52
N ASN A 63 2.84 2.64 9.97
CA ASN A 63 4.05 3.10 9.30
C ASN A 63 4.65 1.95 8.48
N LEU A 64 4.71 2.11 7.16
CA LEU A 64 5.16 1.06 6.23
C LEU A 64 6.49 1.47 5.60
N ASN A 65 7.51 0.63 5.72
CA ASN A 65 8.75 0.82 4.97
C ASN A 65 8.56 0.45 3.48
N MET A 66 9.50 0.83 2.62
CA MET A 66 9.35 0.59 1.18
C MET A 66 9.42 -0.89 0.78
N ASN A 67 10.07 -1.75 1.57
CA ASN A 67 10.06 -3.20 1.33
C ASN A 67 8.67 -3.80 1.59
N GLN A 68 8.02 -3.37 2.68
CA GLN A 68 6.62 -3.69 2.97
C GLN A 68 5.71 -3.22 1.83
N CYS A 69 5.88 -1.97 1.38
CA CYS A 69 5.11 -1.43 0.28
C CYS A 69 5.30 -2.24 -1.02
N LEU A 70 6.54 -2.60 -1.37
CA LEU A 70 6.83 -3.42 -2.54
C LEU A 70 6.07 -4.75 -2.51
N TYR A 71 6.09 -5.45 -1.37
CA TYR A 71 5.33 -6.69 -1.18
C TYR A 71 3.81 -6.47 -1.30
N ILE A 72 3.28 -5.45 -0.61
CA ILE A 72 1.85 -5.13 -0.61
C ILE A 72 1.37 -4.78 -2.01
N PHE A 73 2.14 -4.00 -2.77
CA PHE A 73 1.80 -3.62 -4.14
C PHE A 73 1.84 -4.80 -5.09
N ALA A 74 2.90 -5.61 -5.04
CA ALA A 74 3.04 -6.80 -5.86
C ALA A 74 1.87 -7.78 -5.63
N ARG A 75 1.60 -8.12 -4.36
CA ARG A 75 0.49 -9.02 -4.01
C ARG A 75 -0.87 -8.40 -4.34
N GLY A 76 -1.04 -7.10 -4.10
CA GLY A 76 -2.27 -6.39 -4.37
C GLY A 76 -2.62 -6.34 -5.85
N ILE A 77 -1.64 -6.13 -6.74
CA ILE A 77 -1.84 -6.18 -8.20
C ILE A 77 -2.39 -7.55 -8.62
N VAL A 78 -1.80 -8.65 -8.13
CA VAL A 78 -2.25 -10.01 -8.44
C VAL A 78 -3.65 -10.28 -7.90
N MET A 79 -3.93 -9.90 -6.65
CA MET A 79 -5.27 -10.05 -6.06
C MET A 79 -6.33 -9.25 -6.83
N ILE A 80 -6.02 -8.00 -7.22
CA ILE A 80 -6.91 -7.16 -8.05
C ILE A 80 -7.20 -7.83 -9.39
N ASN A 81 -6.16 -8.35 -10.07
CA ASN A 81 -6.32 -9.04 -11.35
C ASN A 81 -7.23 -10.27 -11.24
N ASN A 82 -7.10 -11.03 -10.16
CA ASN A 82 -7.88 -12.25 -9.92
C ASN A 82 -9.29 -11.97 -9.35
N GLY A 83 -9.63 -10.71 -9.07
CA GLY A 83 -10.89 -10.35 -8.41
C GLY A 83 -10.97 -10.84 -6.95
N GLU A 84 -9.83 -11.11 -6.33
CA GLU A 84 -9.72 -11.59 -4.97
C GLU A 84 -10.05 -10.48 -3.97
N LYS A 85 -10.59 -10.88 -2.81
CA LYS A 85 -10.88 -10.00 -1.69
C LYS A 85 -10.07 -10.44 -0.48
N GLY A 86 -10.00 -9.59 0.54
CA GLY A 86 -9.33 -9.88 1.80
C GLY A 86 -8.15 -8.95 2.04
N ASN A 87 -7.33 -9.32 3.02
CA ASN A 87 -6.26 -8.49 3.52
C ASN A 87 -4.90 -9.08 3.16
N ILE A 88 -3.97 -8.20 2.83
CA ILE A 88 -2.56 -8.50 2.60
C ILE A 88 -1.83 -8.30 3.92
N PRO A 89 -1.15 -9.32 4.46
CA PRO A 89 -0.44 -9.19 5.73
C PRO A 89 0.70 -8.18 5.64
N ILE A 90 0.94 -7.44 6.72
CA ILE A 90 2.11 -6.57 6.85
C ILE A 90 3.26 -7.43 7.36
N LYS A 91 4.21 -7.75 6.48
CA LYS A 91 5.37 -8.61 6.77
C LYS A 91 6.67 -7.81 6.68
N THR A 92 7.67 -8.20 7.47
CA THR A 92 9.01 -7.57 7.42
C THR A 92 9.92 -8.37 6.50
N PHE A 93 10.63 -7.68 5.60
CA PHE A 93 11.56 -8.29 4.66
C PHE A 93 12.94 -7.64 4.75
N GLN A 94 13.98 -8.47 4.69
CA GLN A 94 15.35 -7.99 4.54
C GLN A 94 15.51 -7.22 3.23
N LYS A 95 16.45 -6.25 3.22
CA LYS A 95 16.85 -5.56 1.99
C LYS A 95 17.49 -6.55 1.00
N ALA A 96 17.47 -6.20 -0.28
CA ALA A 96 18.25 -6.89 -1.30
C ALA A 96 19.75 -6.83 -0.96
N ASP A 97 20.47 -7.92 -1.24
CA ASP A 97 21.89 -8.05 -0.92
C ASP A 97 22.76 -7.29 -1.92
N ASP A 98 22.41 -7.41 -3.21
CA ASP A 98 23.14 -6.81 -4.32
C ASP A 98 22.14 -6.36 -5.40
N PRO A 99 21.44 -5.23 -5.19
CA PRO A 99 20.47 -4.72 -6.15
C PRO A 99 21.15 -4.39 -7.49
N SER A 100 20.61 -4.89 -8.58
CA SER A 100 21.16 -4.67 -9.92
C SER A 100 20.05 -4.56 -10.98
N GLY A 101 20.44 -4.21 -12.20
CA GLY A 101 19.51 -3.91 -13.29
C GLY A 101 19.83 -2.56 -13.94
N THR A 102 19.21 -2.28 -15.08
CA THR A 102 19.49 -1.05 -15.83
C THR A 102 18.23 -0.47 -16.41
N VAL A 103 18.05 0.83 -16.19
CA VAL A 103 16.93 1.60 -16.73
C VAL A 103 17.13 1.79 -18.23
N ASN A 104 16.43 1.02 -19.06
CA ASN A 104 16.08 1.47 -20.39
C ASN A 104 14.57 1.71 -20.37
N SER A 105 14.12 2.92 -20.70
CA SER A 105 12.69 3.23 -20.72
C SER A 105 11.96 2.22 -21.62
N ALA A 106 11.11 1.41 -21.00
CA ALA A 106 10.36 0.33 -21.65
C ALA A 106 8.87 0.51 -21.37
N ARG A 107 8.04 0.01 -22.28
CA ARG A 107 6.59 0.01 -22.13
C ARG A 107 6.14 -1.41 -21.79
N ILE A 108 5.99 -1.68 -20.50
CA ILE A 108 5.66 -3.00 -19.97
C ILE A 108 4.18 -3.27 -20.12
N ALA A 109 3.85 -4.29 -20.92
CA ALA A 109 2.50 -4.78 -21.13
C ALA A 109 1.90 -5.39 -19.86
N LYS A 110 0.57 -5.43 -19.81
CA LYS A 110 -0.19 -5.98 -18.68
C LYS A 110 0.22 -7.39 -18.27
N LYS A 111 0.36 -8.28 -19.23
CA LYS A 111 0.80 -9.64 -18.95
C LYS A 111 2.15 -9.67 -18.24
N GLU A 112 3.08 -8.81 -18.65
CA GLU A 112 4.43 -8.77 -18.11
C GLU A 112 4.47 -8.20 -16.69
N TYR A 113 3.83 -7.04 -16.42
CA TYR A 113 3.84 -6.51 -15.05
C TYR A 113 3.07 -7.39 -14.06
N LEU A 114 2.08 -8.17 -14.53
CA LEU A 114 1.37 -9.15 -13.70
C LEU A 114 2.29 -10.31 -13.30
N ASP A 115 3.04 -10.86 -14.26
CA ASP A 115 4.05 -11.89 -14.02
C ASP A 115 5.17 -11.39 -13.09
N MET A 116 5.67 -10.17 -13.32
CA MET A 116 6.63 -9.51 -12.44
C MET A 116 6.09 -9.39 -11.01
N ALA A 117 4.84 -8.93 -10.84
CA ALA A 117 4.21 -8.80 -9.53
C ALA A 117 4.11 -10.16 -8.82
N GLU A 118 3.71 -11.20 -9.55
CA GLU A 118 3.63 -12.56 -9.00
C GLU A 118 4.98 -13.10 -8.55
N ARG A 119 6.01 -13.01 -9.40
CA ARG A 119 7.38 -13.43 -9.04
C ARG A 119 7.92 -12.66 -7.85
N THR A 120 7.64 -11.36 -7.77
CA THR A 120 8.12 -10.49 -6.68
C THR A 120 7.58 -10.94 -5.33
N TYR A 121 6.25 -11.02 -5.16
CA TYR A 121 5.71 -11.34 -3.85
C TYR A 121 6.04 -12.78 -3.43
N LYS A 122 6.07 -13.73 -4.39
CA LYS A 122 6.46 -15.13 -4.11
C LYS A 122 7.92 -15.23 -3.68
N TRP A 123 8.84 -14.53 -4.35
CA TRP A 123 10.24 -14.47 -3.94
C TRP A 123 10.37 -13.95 -2.51
N MET A 124 9.69 -12.85 -2.20
CA MET A 124 9.74 -12.24 -0.88
C MET A 124 9.19 -13.17 0.21
N GLU A 125 8.11 -13.91 -0.05
CA GLU A 125 7.58 -14.90 0.90
C GLU A 125 8.50 -16.11 1.10
N GLN A 126 9.17 -16.56 0.05
CA GLN A 126 10.06 -17.73 0.11
C GLN A 126 11.40 -17.40 0.78
N ASN A 127 11.95 -16.21 0.53
CA ASN A 127 13.30 -15.83 0.95
C ASN A 127 13.32 -14.85 2.12
N ASN A 128 12.14 -14.36 2.55
CA ASN A 128 11.99 -13.31 3.56
C ASN A 128 12.83 -12.04 3.26
N LYS A 129 13.03 -11.76 1.97
CA LYS A 129 13.96 -10.75 1.45
C LYS A 129 13.47 -10.16 0.12
N VAL A 130 13.73 -8.88 -0.11
CA VAL A 130 13.52 -8.21 -1.40
C VAL A 130 14.43 -8.83 -2.48
N PRO A 131 13.93 -9.13 -3.70
CA PRO A 131 14.78 -9.63 -4.78
C PRO A 131 15.84 -8.60 -5.19
N ASN A 132 16.99 -9.05 -5.69
CA ASN A 132 18.02 -8.13 -6.21
C ASN A 132 17.56 -7.42 -7.50
N TYR A 133 16.74 -8.11 -8.30
CA TYR A 133 16.10 -7.59 -9.50
C TYR A 133 14.95 -8.51 -9.90
N ILE A 134 14.11 -8.04 -10.81
CA ILE A 134 13.07 -8.83 -11.47
C ILE A 134 13.28 -8.71 -12.97
N GLY A 135 13.50 -9.84 -13.62
CA GLY A 135 13.68 -9.85 -15.07
C GLY A 135 12.42 -9.46 -15.82
N VAL A 136 12.62 -8.78 -16.95
CA VAL A 136 11.56 -8.37 -17.88
C VAL A 136 11.69 -9.18 -19.15
N TYR A 137 10.62 -9.87 -19.55
CA TYR A 137 10.63 -10.77 -20.71
C TYR A 137 10.25 -10.08 -22.03
N GLU A 138 10.02 -8.78 -22.02
CA GLU A 138 9.88 -7.99 -23.24
C GLU A 138 11.22 -7.81 -23.95
N VAL A 139 11.22 -7.96 -25.28
CA VAL A 139 12.42 -7.85 -26.09
C VAL A 139 13.06 -6.47 -25.94
N GLY A 140 14.33 -6.44 -25.55
CA GLY A 140 15.11 -5.20 -25.38
C GLY A 140 14.92 -4.50 -24.02
N ALA A 141 14.10 -5.06 -23.14
CA ALA A 141 14.04 -4.62 -21.75
C ALA A 141 15.15 -5.26 -20.92
N ASN A 142 15.63 -4.54 -19.91
CA ASN A 142 16.56 -5.08 -18.92
C ASN A 142 15.83 -5.44 -17.64
N ASP A 143 16.53 -6.14 -16.76
CA ASP A 143 16.07 -6.41 -15.41
C ASP A 143 15.83 -5.12 -14.61
N LEU A 144 14.79 -5.16 -13.77
CA LEU A 144 14.37 -4.04 -12.93
C LEU A 144 14.88 -4.18 -11.49
N PRO A 145 15.66 -3.21 -10.98
CA PRO A 145 16.02 -3.16 -9.57
C PRO A 145 14.78 -2.84 -8.69
N PRO A 146 14.84 -3.07 -7.38
CA PRO A 146 13.68 -3.00 -6.48
C PRO A 146 12.98 -1.64 -6.42
N ASP A 147 13.74 -0.55 -6.51
CA ASP A 147 13.22 0.82 -6.46
C ASP A 147 12.40 1.15 -7.72
N MET A 148 12.86 0.72 -8.89
CA MET A 148 12.12 0.85 -10.14
C MET A 148 10.90 -0.05 -10.18
N LEU A 149 11.02 -1.27 -9.65
CA LEU A 149 9.91 -2.19 -9.52
C LEU A 149 8.80 -1.61 -8.64
N LEU A 150 9.18 -1.01 -7.50
CA LEU A 150 8.27 -0.28 -6.62
C LEU A 150 7.56 0.86 -7.38
N ARG A 151 8.31 1.70 -8.12
CA ARG A 151 7.75 2.79 -8.93
C ARG A 151 6.80 2.30 -10.02
N THR A 152 7.13 1.18 -10.64
CA THR A 152 6.31 0.53 -11.67
C THR A 152 4.98 0.08 -11.08
N PHE A 153 4.98 -0.59 -9.94
CA PHE A 153 3.75 -1.02 -9.28
C PHE A 153 2.92 0.15 -8.72
N VAL A 154 3.57 1.21 -8.21
CA VAL A 154 2.88 2.46 -7.84
C VAL A 154 2.13 3.04 -9.05
N LYS A 155 2.76 3.06 -10.22
CA LYS A 155 2.13 3.55 -11.45
C LYS A 155 0.94 2.68 -11.87
N VAL A 156 1.08 1.36 -11.89
CA VAL A 156 -0.02 0.42 -12.18
C VAL A 156 -1.21 0.67 -11.26
N LEU A 157 -0.97 0.79 -9.96
CA LEU A 157 -2.01 0.95 -8.94
C LEU A 157 -2.67 2.33 -8.96
N THR A 158 -1.92 3.39 -9.29
CA THR A 158 -2.48 4.74 -9.44
C THR A 158 -3.33 4.89 -10.70
N GLU A 159 -2.92 4.26 -11.82
CA GLU A 159 -3.75 4.17 -13.04
C GLU A 159 -5.00 3.29 -12.81
N TYR A 160 -4.89 2.21 -12.04
CA TYR A 160 -6.05 1.44 -11.60
C TYR A 160 -7.00 2.27 -10.73
N LYS A 161 -6.46 3.04 -9.78
CA LYS A 161 -7.26 3.90 -8.91
C LYS A 161 -8.09 4.91 -9.70
N SER A 162 -7.54 5.48 -10.77
CA SER A 162 -8.20 6.52 -11.57
C SER A 162 -9.25 5.94 -12.53
N SER A 163 -8.99 4.77 -13.10
CA SER A 163 -9.82 4.20 -14.17
C SER A 163 -10.73 3.05 -13.74
N GLY A 164 -10.47 2.44 -12.58
CA GLY A 164 -11.10 1.19 -12.13
C GLY A 164 -10.68 -0.06 -12.91
N LYS A 165 -9.66 0.05 -13.79
CA LYS A 165 -9.16 -1.06 -14.62
C LYS A 165 -7.64 -1.10 -14.58
N LEU A 166 -7.07 -2.30 -14.51
CA LEU A 166 -5.62 -2.45 -14.61
C LEU A 166 -5.18 -2.02 -16.02
N PRO A 167 -4.19 -1.12 -16.16
CA PRO A 167 -3.82 -0.53 -17.45
C PRO A 167 -3.27 -1.58 -18.40
N GLU A 168 -3.51 -1.45 -19.70
CA GLU A 168 -3.01 -2.43 -20.70
C GLU A 168 -1.48 -2.44 -20.79
N SER A 169 -0.82 -1.37 -20.35
CA SER A 169 0.64 -1.28 -20.24
C SER A 169 1.03 -0.04 -19.42
N VAL A 170 2.21 -0.06 -18.80
CA VAL A 170 2.79 1.12 -18.14
C VAL A 170 4.20 1.38 -18.65
N SER A 171 4.56 2.67 -18.81
CA SER A 171 5.97 3.01 -19.04
C SER A 171 6.74 2.94 -17.73
N VAL A 172 7.86 2.23 -17.74
CA VAL A 172 8.83 2.21 -16.64
C VAL A 172 9.69 3.47 -16.75
N PRO A 173 9.90 4.20 -15.63
CA PRO A 173 10.72 5.41 -15.61
C PRO A 173 12.18 5.12 -15.96
#